data_AF-A0A929E3Q2-F1
#
_entry.id   AF-A0A929E3Q2-F1
#
_cell.length_a   1.000
_cell.length_b   1.000
_cell.length_c   1.000
_cell.angle_alpha   90.00
_cell.angle_beta   90.00
_cell.angle_gamma   90.00
#
_symmetry.space_group_name_H-M   'P 1'
#
loop_
_entity.id
_entity.type
_entity.pdbx_description
1 polymer ?
#
loop_
_entity_poly.entity_id
_entity_poly.type
_entity_poly.pdbx_seq_one_letter_code
_entity_poly.pdbx_strand_id
1 'polypeptide(L)'
;MNNQLIAVLVIYLFVEAVKQFLKTLNLQHLEKYGADVPPGFEEYVDGEVLTRMRDYTVAHGRVNLVSSLLELAATVVFLFGGLLNWYNNFIMQLDWAPLFSGIAFFLLLS
;
A
#
# COMPACT_ATOMS: atom_id res chain seq x y z
N MET A 1 -10.11 23.08 5.22
CA MET A 1 -9.44 22.38 4.09
C MET A 1 -10.20 22.70 2.81
N ASN A 2 -9.51 22.91 1.70
CA ASN A 2 -10.14 23.20 0.41
C ASN A 2 -11.05 22.03 -0.01
N ASN A 3 -12.27 22.29 -0.51
CA ASN A 3 -13.26 21.24 -0.84
C ASN A 3 -12.68 20.16 -1.78
N GLN A 4 -11.80 20.57 -2.69
CA GLN A 4 -11.12 19.67 -3.64
C GLN A 4 -10.22 18.66 -2.93
N LEU A 5 -9.45 19.10 -1.91
CA LEU A 5 -8.56 18.21 -1.15
C LEU A 5 -9.35 17.16 -0.36
N ILE A 6 -10.51 17.55 0.19
CA ILE A 6 -11.39 16.62 0.89
C ILE A 6 -11.94 15.58 -0.09
N ALA A 7 -12.37 15.99 -1.28
CA ALA A 7 -12.85 15.05 -2.30
C ALA A 7 -11.76 14.03 -2.70
N VAL A 8 -10.52 14.50 -2.92
CA VAL A 8 -9.39 13.62 -3.25
C VAL A 8 -9.09 12.66 -2.09
N LEU A 9 -9.11 13.14 -0.84
CA LEU A 9 -8.90 12.29 0.34
C LEU A 9 -9.96 11.19 0.44
N VAL A 10 -11.24 11.54 0.26
CA VAL A 10 -12.34 10.57 0.33
C VAL A 10 -12.21 9.52 -0.76
N ILE A 11 -11.91 9.91 -2.00
CA ILE A 11 -11.71 8.97 -3.10
C ILE A 11 -10.51 8.06 -2.82
N TYR A 12 -9.40 8.62 -2.35
CA TYR A 12 -8.20 7.85 -2.01
C TYR A 12 -8.48 6.81 -0.92
N LEU A 13 -9.11 7.22 0.19
CA LEU A 13 -9.48 6.32 1.28
C LEU A 13 -10.46 5.24 0.81
N PHE A 14 -11.42 5.58 -0.06
CA PHE A 14 -12.34 4.61 -0.62
C PHE A 14 -11.64 3.56 -1.46
N VAL A 15 -10.72 3.96 -2.35
CA VAL A 15 -9.93 3.04 -3.19
C VAL A 15 -9.07 2.12 -2.32
N GLU A 16 -8.38 2.67 -1.31
CA GLU A 16 -7.55 1.85 -0.41
C GLU A 16 -8.39 0.89 0.45
N ALA A 17 -9.57 1.33 0.90
CA ALA A 17 -10.50 0.44 1.60
C ALA A 17 -10.96 -0.74 0.73
N VAL A 18 -11.29 -0.48 -0.55
CA VAL A 18 -11.68 -1.54 -1.49
C VAL A 18 -10.52 -2.52 -1.75
N LYS A 19 -9.30 -2.01 -1.96
CA LYS A 19 -8.11 -2.87 -2.13
C LYS A 19 -7.85 -3.75 -0.91
N GLN A 20 -7.89 -3.16 0.29
CA GLN A 20 -7.67 -3.90 1.53
C GLN A 20 -8.76 -4.94 1.75
N PHE A 21 -10.02 -4.60 1.48
CA PHE A 21 -11.15 -5.54 1.54
C PHE A 21 -10.95 -6.74 0.60
N LEU A 22 -10.58 -6.50 -0.66
CA LEU A 22 -10.29 -7.57 -1.63
C LEU A 22 -9.12 -8.45 -1.18
N LYS A 23 -8.06 -7.85 -0.63
CA LYS A 23 -6.89 -8.58 -0.08
C LYS A 23 -7.28 -9.45 1.11
N THR A 24 -8.13 -8.95 2.01
CA THR A 24 -8.66 -9.72 3.13
C THR A 24 -9.53 -10.89 2.64
N LEU A 25 -10.41 -10.67 1.66
CA LEU A 25 -11.21 -11.75 1.07
C LEU A 25 -10.31 -12.83 0.43
N ASN A 26 -9.28 -12.43 -0.31
CA ASN A 26 -8.35 -13.36 -0.93
C ASN A 26 -7.58 -14.17 0.13
N LEU A 27 -7.10 -13.53 1.19
CA LEU A 27 -6.43 -14.19 2.30
C LEU A 27 -7.36 -15.18 3.03
N GLN A 28 -8.62 -14.82 3.28
CA GLN A 28 -9.60 -15.72 3.90
C GLN A 28 -9.91 -16.93 3.01
N HIS A 29 -10.01 -16.73 1.69
CA HIS A 29 -10.21 -17.83 0.75
C HIS A 29 -9.00 -18.76 0.72
N LEU A 30 -7.79 -18.21 0.72
CA LEU A 30 -6.55 -18.97 0.76
C LEU A 30 -6.36 -19.73 2.09
N GLU A 31 -6.74 -19.12 3.22
CA GLU A 31 -6.68 -19.78 4.53
C GLU A 31 -7.65 -20.97 4.61
N LYS A 32 -8.82 -20.86 3.95
CA LYS A 32 -9.87 -21.88 3.98
C LYS A 32 -9.71 -23.00 2.95
N TYR A 33 -9.20 -22.69 1.75
CA TYR A 33 -9.13 -23.65 0.63
C TYR A 33 -7.71 -23.85 0.08
N GLY A 34 -6.71 -23.08 0.54
CA GLY A 34 -5.34 -23.15 0.01
C GLY A 34 -4.55 -24.39 0.40
N ALA A 35 -5.10 -25.26 1.24
CA ALA A 35 -4.53 -26.57 1.58
C ALA A 35 -5.20 -27.73 0.83
N ASP A 36 -6.32 -27.49 0.13
CA ASP A 36 -6.96 -28.51 -0.68
C ASP A 36 -6.31 -28.54 -2.06
N VAL A 37 -5.67 -29.67 -2.39
CA VAL A 37 -5.15 -29.93 -3.73
C VAL A 37 -6.35 -30.05 -4.67
N PRO A 38 -6.42 -29.29 -5.79
CA PRO A 38 -7.50 -29.45 -6.75
C PRO A 38 -7.52 -30.89 -7.29
N PRO A 39 -8.70 -31.53 -7.37
CA PRO A 39 -8.80 -32.90 -7.86
C PRO A 39 -8.22 -33.02 -9.27
N GLY A 40 -7.26 -33.94 -9.44
CA GLY A 40 -6.48 -34.11 -10.67
C GLY A 40 -5.05 -33.55 -10.66
N PHE A 41 -4.64 -32.84 -9.60
CA PHE A 41 -3.26 -32.35 -9.40
C PHE A 41 -2.49 -33.07 -8.29
N GLU A 42 -3.10 -34.10 -7.69
CA GLU A 42 -2.56 -34.88 -6.57
C GLU A 42 -1.21 -35.55 -6.86
N GLU A 43 -0.93 -35.90 -8.12
CA GLU A 43 0.37 -36.45 -8.55
C GLU A 43 1.45 -35.39 -8.84
N TYR A 44 1.06 -34.12 -9.02
CA TYR A 44 1.96 -33.04 -9.44
C TYR A 44 2.26 -32.02 -8.35
N VAL A 45 1.43 -31.98 -7.30
CA VAL A 45 1.53 -31.00 -6.24
C VAL A 45 1.56 -31.68 -4.89
N ASP A 46 2.71 -31.60 -4.24
CA ASP A 46 2.93 -32.11 -2.89
C ASP A 46 2.11 -31.29 -1.87
N GLY A 47 1.20 -31.96 -1.16
CA GLY A 47 0.35 -31.36 -0.13
C GLY A 47 1.14 -30.72 1.01
N GLU A 48 2.35 -31.21 1.31
CA GLU A 48 3.22 -30.63 2.34
C GLU A 48 3.81 -29.29 1.88
N VAL A 49 4.17 -29.18 0.59
CA VAL A 49 4.65 -27.93 -0.04
C VAL A 49 3.53 -26.90 -0.14
N LEU A 50 2.31 -27.32 -0.51
CA LEU A 50 1.12 -26.45 -0.54
C LEU A 50 0.79 -25.89 0.85
N THR A 51 0.81 -26.75 1.88
CA THR A 51 0.56 -26.34 3.27
C THR A 51 1.58 -25.32 3.73
N ARG A 52 2.87 -25.53 3.40
CA ARG A 52 3.95 -24.59 3.73
C ARG A 52 3.83 -23.26 2.98
N MET A 53 3.42 -23.29 1.71
CA MET A 53 3.15 -22.07 0.92
C MET A 53 1.96 -21.29 1.47
N ARG A 54 0.88 -21.97 1.88
CA ARG A 54 -0.27 -21.35 2.55
C ARG A 54 0.16 -20.67 3.84
N ASP A 55 0.86 -21.38 4.71
CA ASP A 55 1.27 -20.87 6.02
C ASP A 55 2.19 -19.65 5.88
N TYR A 56 3.12 -19.69 4.92
CA TYR A 56 3.96 -18.54 4.58
C TYR A 56 3.12 -17.37 4.06
N THR A 57 2.16 -17.60 3.16
CA THR A 57 1.32 -16.55 2.58
C THR A 57 0.39 -15.93 3.61
N VAL A 58 -0.14 -16.70 4.55
CA VAL A 58 -0.97 -16.21 5.65
C VAL A 58 -0.15 -15.37 6.62
N ALA A 59 1.04 -15.85 7.02
CA ALA A 59 1.94 -15.10 7.89
C ALA A 59 2.39 -13.78 7.23
N HIS A 60 2.81 -13.84 5.96
CA HIS A 60 3.21 -12.67 5.19
C HIS A 60 2.02 -11.72 4.95
N GLY A 61 0.83 -12.27 4.71
CA GLY A 61 -0.41 -11.52 4.56
C GLY A 61 -0.73 -10.66 5.79
N ARG A 62 -0.60 -11.22 7.01
CA ARG A 62 -0.82 -10.48 8.26
C ARG A 62 0.15 -9.32 8.45
N VAL A 63 1.45 -9.54 8.19
CA VAL A 63 2.47 -8.48 8.23
C VAL A 63 2.17 -7.40 7.20
N ASN A 64 1.80 -7.83 6.00
CA ASN A 64 1.47 -6.94 4.89
C ASN A 64 0.23 -6.08 5.19
N LEU A 65 -0.76 -6.58 5.94
CA LEU A 65 -1.90 -5.75 6.40
C LEU A 65 -1.43 -4.60 7.30
N VAL A 66 -0.51 -4.87 8.24
CA VAL A 66 0.05 -3.83 9.13
C VAL A 66 0.89 -2.83 8.34
N SER A 67 1.74 -3.32 7.42
CA SER A 67 2.52 -2.45 6.53
C SER A 67 1.61 -1.53 5.72
N SER A 68 0.55 -2.08 5.11
CA SER A 68 -0.41 -1.28 4.34
C SER A 68 -1.11 -0.20 5.17
N LEU A 69 -1.41 -0.45 6.45
CA LEU A 69 -1.99 0.58 7.33
C LEU A 69 -0.98 1.67 7.67
N LEU A 70 0.28 1.32 7.91
CA LEU A 70 1.34 2.30 8.17
C LEU A 70 1.64 3.13 6.92
N GLU A 71 1.71 2.51 5.75
CA GLU A 71 1.86 3.19 4.45
C GLU A 71 0.70 4.12 4.15
N LEU A 72 -0.54 3.68 4.41
CA LEU A 72 -1.74 4.51 4.28
C LEU A 72 -1.65 5.73 5.22
N ALA A 73 -1.36 5.50 6.50
CA ALA A 73 -1.25 6.58 7.49
C ALA A 73 -0.14 7.57 7.12
N ALA A 74 1.04 7.07 6.74
CA ALA A 74 2.15 7.89 6.29
C ALA A 74 1.76 8.72 5.05
N THR A 75 1.12 8.10 4.06
CA THR A 75 0.66 8.79 2.84
C THR A 75 -0.38 9.87 3.15
N VAL A 76 -1.37 9.56 4.00
CA VAL A 76 -2.41 10.53 4.40
C VAL A 76 -1.79 11.72 5.12
N VAL A 77 -0.90 11.45 6.08
CA VAL A 77 -0.21 12.50 6.84
C VAL A 77 0.71 13.31 5.91
N PHE A 78 1.45 12.67 5.01
CA PHE A 78 2.36 13.34 4.10
C PHE A 78 1.64 14.26 3.10
N LEU A 79 0.60 13.76 2.44
CA LEU A 79 -0.13 14.50 1.39
C LEU A 79 -1.14 15.50 1.96
N PHE A 80 -1.87 15.13 3.01
CA PHE A 80 -2.99 15.93 3.53
C PHE A 80 -2.70 16.62 4.87
N GLY A 81 -1.66 16.18 5.60
CA GLY A 81 -1.21 16.81 6.84
C GLY A 81 -0.36 18.07 6.64
N GLY A 82 -0.07 18.45 5.39
CA GLY A 82 0.68 19.66 5.06
C GLY A 82 2.20 19.50 5.05
N LEU A 83 2.71 18.29 5.29
CA LEU A 83 4.14 17.96 5.14
C LEU A 83 4.65 18.24 3.74
N LEU A 84 3.87 17.94 2.70
CA LEU A 84 4.21 18.29 1.32
C LEU A 84 4.41 19.80 1.12
N ASN A 85 3.57 20.62 1.74
CA ASN A 85 3.70 22.09 1.68
C ASN A 85 4.92 22.57 2.46
N TRP A 86 5.17 22.00 3.63
CA TRP A 86 6.37 22.28 4.42
C TRP A 86 7.64 21.94 3.63
N TYR A 87 7.66 20.77 3.01
CA TYR A 87 8.75 20.30 2.15
C TYR A 87 8.96 21.22 0.95
N ASN A 88 7.88 21.59 0.24
CA ASN A 88 7.96 22.55 -0.86
C ASN A 88 8.53 23.90 -0.39
N ASN A 89 8.05 24.43 0.74
CA ASN A 89 8.52 25.69 1.28
C ASN A 89 9.99 25.65 1.69
N PHE A 90 10.48 24.52 2.20
CA PHE A 90 11.90 24.32 2.49
C PHE A 90 12.77 24.45 1.23
N ILE A 91 12.32 23.91 0.10
CA ILE A 91 13.04 24.00 -1.18
C ILE A 91 12.94 25.40 -1.77
N MET A 92 11.80 26.07 -1.61
CA MET A 92 11.63 27.45 -2.08
C MET A 92 12.49 28.45 -1.30
N GLN A 93 12.90 28.15 -0.07
CA GLN A 93 13.81 29.02 0.71
C GLN A 93 15.20 29.17 0.09
N LEU A 94 15.59 28.28 -0.83
CA LEU A 94 16.87 28.38 -1.54
C LEU A 94 16.89 29.48 -2.62
N ASP A 95 15.73 30.07 -2.95
CA ASP A 95 15.56 31.15 -3.94
C ASP A 95 16.21 30.85 -5.31
N TRP A 96 16.23 29.57 -5.69
CA TRP A 96 16.74 29.12 -6.97
C TRP A 96 15.75 29.41 -8.10
N ALA A 97 16.26 29.42 -9.35
CA ALA A 97 15.38 29.51 -10.50
C ALA A 97 14.40 28.31 -10.52
N PRO A 98 13.14 28.49 -10.96
CA PRO A 98 12.07 27.49 -10.82
C PRO A 98 12.41 26.10 -11.36
N LEU A 99 13.20 26.02 -12.43
CA LEU A 99 13.66 24.76 -13.01
C LEU A 99 14.53 23.96 -12.02
N PHE A 100 15.48 24.61 -11.36
CA PHE A 100 16.38 23.98 -10.40
C PHE A 100 15.66 23.61 -9.11
N SER A 101 14.74 24.45 -8.63
CA SER A 101 13.88 24.10 -7.49
C SER A 101 13.02 22.88 -7.78
N GLY A 102 12.47 22.76 -9.00
CA GLY A 102 11.73 21.57 -9.43
C GLY A 102 12.60 20.31 -9.47
N ILE A 103 13.81 20.40 -10.02
CA ILE A 103 14.76 19.27 -10.02
C ILE A 103 15.11 18.86 -8.59
N ALA A 104 15.42 19.82 -7.71
CA ALA A 104 15.75 19.58 -6.31
C ALA A 104 14.58 18.92 -5.56
N PHE A 105 13.34 19.35 -5.84
CA PHE A 105 12.12 18.76 -5.30
C PHE A 105 11.97 17.29 -5.65
N PHE A 106 12.12 16.92 -6.92
CA PHE A 106 11.97 15.51 -7.27
C PHE A 106 13.15 14.64 -6.81
N LEU A 107 14.38 15.19 -6.83
CA LEU A 107 15.58 14.45 -6.43
C LEU A 107 15.60 14.15 -4.92
N LEU A 108 15.12 15.08 -4.09
CA LEU A 108 15.06 14.88 -2.64
C LEU A 108 13.84 14.05 -2.20
N LEU A 109 12.82 13.92 -3.05
CA LEU A 109 11.59 13.17 -2.75
C LEU A 109 11.67 11.70 -3.17
N SER A 110 12.49 11.37 -4.18
CA SER A 110 12.66 10.00 -4.72
C SER A 110 13.36 9.06 -3.75
#